data_AF-A0A7C7UDM0-F1
#
_entry.id   AF-A0A7C7UDM0-F1
#
_cell.length_a   1.000
_cell.length_b   1.000
_cell.length_c   1.000
_cell.angle_alpha   90.00
_cell.angle_beta   90.00
_cell.angle_gamma   90.00
#
_symmetry.space_group_name_H-M   'P 1'
#
loop_
_entity.id
_entity.type
_entity.pdbx_description
1 polymer ?
#
loop_
_entity_poly.entity_id
_entity_poly.type
_entity_poly.pdbx_seq_one_letter_code
_entity_poly.pdbx_strand_id
1 'polypeptide(L)'
;MSEQITIQVSDRVVRSAAYMAAQSQRRIEDVLADWLDQAVTELPVDELPDEEVLALTQLQLTSEQQATLSDLLVRNREGTLDAKGRRLLDEMMRIYEHGLLRKAQALRVAVQRGLREPLQP
;
A
#
# COMPACT_ATOMS: atom_id res chain seq x y z
N MET A 1 -16.30 -4.82 15.17
CA MET A 1 -17.25 -5.95 15.24
C MET A 1 -16.78 -6.97 14.22
N SER A 2 -16.81 -8.27 14.52
CA SER A 2 -16.41 -9.34 13.60
C SER A 2 -17.63 -10.13 13.15
N GLU A 3 -17.81 -10.31 11.83
CA GLU A 3 -18.79 -11.21 11.23
C GLU A 3 -18.08 -12.39 10.57
N GLN A 4 -18.69 -13.57 10.61
CA GLN A 4 -18.14 -14.77 9.99
C GLN A 4 -18.70 -14.93 8.58
N ILE A 5 -17.83 -14.85 7.58
CA ILE A 5 -18.17 -15.00 6.16
C ILE A 5 -17.49 -16.26 5.63
N THR A 6 -18.21 -17.08 4.85
CA THR A 6 -17.64 -18.23 4.14
C THR A 6 -17.41 -17.86 2.68
N ILE A 7 -16.15 -17.91 2.23
CA ILE A 7 -15.75 -17.58 0.86
C ILE A 7 -15.14 -18.79 0.16
N GLN A 8 -15.46 -18.97 -1.13
CA GLN A 8 -14.78 -19.94 -1.98
C GLN A 8 -13.58 -19.26 -2.63
N VAL A 9 -12.38 -19.79 -2.42
CA VAL A 9 -11.13 -19.24 -2.97
C VAL A 9 -10.43 -20.28 -3.84
N SER A 10 -9.60 -19.81 -4.77
CA SER A 10 -8.80 -20.72 -5.61
C SER A 10 -7.72 -21.44 -4.81
N ASP A 11 -7.32 -22.64 -5.25
CA ASP A 11 -6.23 -23.41 -4.62
C ASP A 11 -4.92 -22.62 -4.48
N ARG A 12 -4.67 -21.67 -5.40
CA ARG A 12 -3.49 -20.80 -5.33
C ARG A 12 -3.51 -19.96 -4.06
N VAL A 13 -4.66 -19.40 -3.68
CA VAL A 13 -4.81 -18.57 -2.48
C VAL A 13 -4.59 -19.41 -1.24
N VAL A 14 -5.18 -20.61 -1.18
CA VAL A 14 -5.00 -21.54 -0.06
C VAL A 14 -3.53 -21.92 0.12
N ARG A 15 -2.83 -22.28 -0.96
CA ARG A 15 -1.41 -22.64 -0.89
C ARG A 15 -0.53 -21.47 -0.42
N SER A 16 -0.76 -20.27 -0.94
CA SER A 16 -0.01 -19.08 -0.53
C SER A 16 -0.25 -18.72 0.93
N ALA A 17 -1.50 -18.76 1.40
CA ALA A 17 -1.83 -18.47 2.79
C ALA A 17 -1.25 -19.53 3.74
N ALA A 18 -1.32 -20.82 3.38
CA ALA A 18 -0.74 -21.90 4.16
C ALA A 18 0.79 -21.77 4.30
N TYR A 19 1.47 -21.38 3.21
CA TYR A 19 2.92 -21.14 3.23
C TYR A 19 3.30 -20.01 4.20
N MET A 20 2.57 -18.90 4.15
CA MET A 20 2.80 -17.73 5.02
C MET A 20 2.44 -18.01 6.48
N ALA A 21 1.36 -18.76 6.71
CA ALA A 21 0.94 -19.23 8.03
C ALA A 21 2.02 -20.12 8.68
N ALA A 22 2.58 -21.06 7.91
CA ALA A 22 3.66 -21.93 8.37
C ALA A 22 4.94 -21.15 8.74
N GLN A 23 5.32 -20.15 7.94
CA GLN A 23 6.49 -19.31 8.25
C GLN A 23 6.30 -18.44 9.50
N SER A 24 5.08 -17.96 9.72
CA SER A 24 4.77 -17.03 10.82
C SER A 24 4.23 -17.71 12.08
N GLN A 25 4.08 -19.05 12.07
CA GLN A 25 3.43 -19.83 13.14
C GLN A 25 2.02 -19.33 13.48
N ARG A 26 1.30 -18.82 12.47
CA ARG A 26 -0.07 -18.33 12.60
C ARG A 26 -1.04 -19.31 11.97
N ARG A 27 -2.33 -19.18 12.29
CA ARG A 27 -3.37 -19.95 11.59
C ARG A 27 -3.62 -19.33 10.21
N ILE A 28 -4.07 -20.14 9.27
CA ILE A 28 -4.31 -19.70 7.89
C ILE A 28 -5.40 -18.64 7.82
N GLU A 29 -6.41 -18.74 8.69
CA GLU A 29 -7.53 -17.81 8.79
C GLU A 29 -7.05 -16.42 9.23
N ASP A 30 -6.09 -16.35 10.15
CA ASP A 30 -5.54 -15.08 10.63
C ASP A 30 -4.73 -14.38 9.53
N VAL A 31 -4.00 -15.14 8.70
CA VAL A 31 -3.28 -14.60 7.54
C VAL A 31 -4.23 -14.11 6.46
N LEU A 32 -5.30 -14.86 6.19
CA LEU A 32 -6.32 -14.47 5.22
C LEU A 32 -7.12 -13.24 5.69
N ALA A 33 -7.43 -13.16 6.99
CA ALA A 33 -8.09 -12.00 7.59
C ALA A 33 -7.22 -10.75 7.44
N ASP A 34 -5.92 -10.80 7.77
CA ASP A 34 -5.02 -9.66 7.59
C ASP A 34 -4.93 -9.20 6.12
N TRP A 35 -4.91 -10.15 5.18
CA TRP A 35 -4.90 -9.82 3.74
C TRP A 35 -6.20 -9.18 3.29
N LEU A 36 -7.33 -9.67 3.80
CA LEU A 36 -8.65 -9.08 3.53
C LEU A 36 -8.75 -7.69 4.18
N ASP A 37 -8.29 -7.53 5.42
CA ASP A 37 -8.25 -6.23 6.10
C ASP A 37 -7.35 -5.25 5.34
N GLN A 38 -6.20 -5.70 4.84
CA GLN A 38 -5.35 -4.87 4.00
C GLN A 38 -6.06 -4.51 2.68
N ALA A 39 -6.71 -5.47 2.03
CA ALA A 39 -7.48 -5.23 0.80
C ALA A 39 -8.70 -4.32 1.01
N VAL A 40 -9.35 -4.39 2.18
CA VAL A 40 -10.51 -3.55 2.55
C VAL A 40 -10.07 -2.15 2.99
N THR A 41 -8.95 -2.04 3.70
CA THR A 41 -8.31 -0.76 4.02
C THR A 41 -7.87 -0.04 2.74
N GLU A 42 -7.60 -0.82 1.68
CA GLU A 42 -7.33 -0.38 0.32
C GLU A 42 -8.58 -0.48 -0.57
N LEU A 43 -9.71 0.11 -0.16
CA LEU A 43 -10.92 0.20 -1.00
C LEU A 43 -10.49 0.57 -2.44
N PRO A 44 -10.91 -0.19 -3.47
CA PRO A 44 -10.48 0.09 -4.84
C PRO A 44 -10.76 1.54 -5.17
N VAL A 45 -9.77 2.24 -5.72
CA VAL A 45 -9.92 3.68 -6.05
C VAL A 45 -11.10 3.91 -7.00
N ASP A 46 -11.46 2.90 -7.80
CA ASP A 46 -12.63 2.89 -8.68
C ASP A 46 -13.98 2.89 -7.95
N GLU A 47 -14.03 2.57 -6.65
CA GLU A 47 -15.24 2.57 -5.81
C GLU A 47 -15.35 3.81 -4.91
N LEU A 48 -14.27 4.61 -4.80
CA LEU A 48 -14.26 5.83 -4.00
C LEU A 48 -15.13 6.94 -4.64
N PRO A 49 -15.72 7.84 -3.84
CA PRO A 49 -16.40 9.03 -4.36
C PRO A 49 -15.40 9.98 -5.04
N ASP A 50 -15.90 10.81 -5.96
CA ASP A 50 -15.06 11.67 -6.81
C ASP A 50 -14.14 12.60 -6.01
N GLU A 51 -14.62 13.11 -4.88
CA GLU A 51 -13.85 13.96 -3.96
C GLU A 51 -12.64 13.24 -3.35
N GLU A 52 -12.79 11.97 -2.96
CA GLU A 52 -11.71 11.15 -2.42
C GLU A 52 -10.73 10.75 -3.52
N VAL A 53 -11.23 10.42 -4.72
CA VAL A 53 -10.38 10.18 -5.90
C VAL A 53 -9.53 11.41 -6.18
N LEU A 54 -10.12 12.60 -6.23
CA LEU A 54 -9.40 13.86 -6.46
C LEU A 54 -8.38 14.14 -5.36
N ALA A 55 -8.69 13.91 -4.09
CA ALA A 55 -7.74 14.05 -2.98
C ALA A 55 -6.53 13.11 -3.16
N LEU A 56 -6.76 11.85 -3.56
CA LEU A 56 -5.68 10.89 -3.82
C LEU A 56 -4.80 11.29 -5.00
N THR A 57 -5.32 11.99 -6.02
CA THR A 57 -4.47 12.52 -7.11
C THR A 57 -3.45 13.56 -6.62
N GLN A 58 -3.66 14.16 -5.45
CA GLN A 58 -2.79 15.14 -4.84
C GLN A 58 -1.90 14.55 -3.75
N LEU A 59 -1.98 13.23 -3.51
CA LEU A 59 -1.21 12.56 -2.47
C LEU A 59 0.29 12.82 -2.65
N GLN A 60 0.91 13.25 -1.55
CA GLN A 60 2.34 13.48 -1.42
C GLN A 60 2.75 13.10 0.01
N LEU A 61 4.02 12.75 0.19
CA LEU A 61 4.59 12.64 1.53
C LEU A 61 4.50 13.99 2.24
N THR A 62 4.32 13.98 3.56
CA THR A 62 4.45 15.22 4.34
C THR A 62 5.88 15.75 4.22
N SER A 63 6.08 17.05 4.44
CA SER A 63 7.41 17.66 4.42
C SER A 63 8.40 16.96 5.36
N GLU A 64 7.92 16.48 6.51
CA GLU A 64 8.71 15.73 7.48
C GLU A 64 9.08 14.34 6.97
N GLN A 65 8.13 13.60 6.41
CA GLN A 65 8.37 12.28 5.81
C GLN A 65 9.34 12.38 4.62
N GLN A 66 9.17 13.40 3.77
CA GLN A 66 10.03 13.65 2.62
C GLN A 66 11.47 13.99 3.07
N ALA A 67 11.64 14.84 4.07
CA ALA A 67 12.95 15.18 4.63
C ALA A 67 13.62 13.94 5.25
N THR A 68 12.86 13.16 6.01
CA THR A 68 13.34 11.92 6.63
C THR A 68 13.77 10.90 5.58
N LEU A 69 12.94 10.67 4.55
CA LEU A 69 13.28 9.77 3.45
C LEU A 69 14.55 10.23 2.72
N SER A 70 14.66 11.53 2.44
CA SER A 70 15.83 12.10 1.77
C SER A 70 17.12 11.87 2.58
N ASP A 71 17.11 12.13 3.89
CA ASP A 71 18.27 11.89 4.76
C ASP A 71 18.67 10.40 4.79
N LEU A 72 17.68 9.51 4.96
CA LEU A 72 17.93 8.07 5.01
C LEU A 72 18.51 7.56 3.68
N LEU A 73 18.05 8.05 2.54
CA LEU A 73 18.59 7.69 1.23
C LEU A 73 20.04 8.15 1.04
N VAL A 74 20.37 9.37 1.50
CA VAL A 74 21.76 9.88 1.46
C VAL A 74 22.67 8.99 2.32
N ARG A 75 22.28 8.73 3.57
CA ARG A 75 23.05 7.88 4.48
C ARG A 75 23.17 6.43 4.02
N ASN A 76 22.13 5.90 3.36
CA ASN A 76 22.18 4.58 2.75
C ASN A 76 23.20 4.53 1.60
N ARG A 77 23.22 5.55 0.74
CA ARG A 77 24.17 5.67 -0.37
C ARG A 77 25.62 5.79 0.12
N GLU A 78 25.82 6.48 1.24
CA GLU A 78 27.13 6.63 1.89
C GLU A 78 27.54 5.41 2.72
N GLY A 79 26.66 4.42 2.90
CA GLY A 79 26.93 3.23 3.71
C GLY A 79 26.97 3.49 5.22
N THR A 80 26.49 4.65 5.69
CA THR A 80 26.51 5.09 7.10
C THR A 80 25.23 4.72 7.86
N LEU A 81 24.34 3.95 7.23
CA LEU A 81 23.05 3.55 7.78
C LEU A 81 23.19 2.30 8.68
N ASP A 82 22.84 2.48 9.96
CA ASP A 82 22.80 1.42 10.96
C ASP A 82 21.54 0.53 10.81
N ALA A 83 21.45 -0.52 11.62
CA ALA A 83 20.33 -1.47 11.55
C ALA A 83 18.96 -0.85 11.90
N LYS A 84 18.94 0.22 12.70
CA LYS A 84 17.71 0.97 12.98
C LYS A 84 17.32 1.84 11.79
N GLY A 85 18.28 2.56 11.22
CA GLY A 85 18.08 3.39 10.03
C GLY A 85 17.62 2.59 8.82
N ARG A 86 18.15 1.38 8.60
CA ARG A 86 17.69 0.49 7.52
C ARG A 86 16.22 0.11 7.65
N ARG A 87 15.80 -0.30 8.86
CA ARG A 87 14.39 -0.61 9.12
C ARG A 87 13.47 0.59 8.89
N LEU A 88 13.90 1.77 9.32
CA LEU A 88 13.14 3.00 9.09
C LEU A 88 13.10 3.38 7.60
N LEU A 89 14.19 3.17 6.87
CA LEU A 89 14.22 3.39 5.43
C LEU A 89 13.26 2.43 4.70
N ASP A 90 13.25 1.14 5.07
CA ASP A 90 12.34 0.15 4.50
C ASP A 90 10.87 0.53 4.76
N GLU A 91 10.56 1.00 5.96
CA GLU A 91 9.22 1.50 6.31
C GLU A 91 8.83 2.74 5.48
N MET A 92 9.74 3.70 5.37
CA MET A 92 9.49 4.92 4.61
C MET A 92 9.35 4.66 3.10
N MET A 93 10.12 3.72 2.56
CA MET A 93 9.99 3.25 1.17
C MET A 93 8.64 2.59 0.93
N ARG A 94 8.14 1.77 1.86
CA ARG A 94 6.79 1.18 1.74
C ARG A 94 5.70 2.24 1.70
N ILE A 95 5.76 3.24 2.58
CA ILE A 95 4.80 4.36 2.58
C ILE A 95 4.85 5.12 1.26
N TYR A 96 6.06 5.43 0.79
CA TYR A 96 6.27 6.15 -0.46
C TYR A 96 5.73 5.39 -1.68
N GLU A 97 6.12 4.12 -1.84
CA GLU A 97 5.69 3.27 -2.95
C GLU A 97 4.17 3.05 -2.95
N HIS A 98 3.60 2.79 -1.77
CA HIS A 98 2.15 2.64 -1.63
C HIS A 98 1.42 3.95 -2.00
N GLY A 99 1.91 5.10 -1.52
CA GLY A 99 1.34 6.40 -1.87
C GLY A 99 1.41 6.70 -3.37
N LEU A 100 2.53 6.37 -4.02
CA LEU A 100 2.66 6.51 -5.48
C LEU A 100 1.67 5.61 -6.23
N LEU A 101 1.51 4.36 -5.80
CA LEU A 101 0.57 3.43 -6.42
C LEU A 101 -0.87 3.96 -6.35
N ARG A 102 -1.32 4.37 -5.16
CA ARG A 102 -2.68 4.91 -4.98
C ARG A 102 -2.90 6.20 -5.76
N LYS A 103 -1.89 7.07 -5.82
CA LYS A 103 -1.93 8.28 -6.65
C LYS A 103 -2.07 7.95 -8.14
N ALA A 104 -1.30 6.98 -8.64
CA ALA A 104 -1.38 6.56 -10.04
C ALA A 104 -2.75 5.96 -10.39
N GLN A 105 -3.29 5.12 -9.50
CA GLN A 105 -4.65 4.59 -9.64
C GLN A 105 -5.69 5.71 -9.63
N ALA A 106 -5.60 6.67 -8.71
CA ALA A 106 -6.50 7.82 -8.65
C ALA A 106 -6.42 8.70 -9.91
N LEU A 107 -5.23 8.91 -10.47
CA LEU A 107 -5.08 9.65 -11.72
C LEU A 107 -5.78 8.93 -12.87
N ARG A 108 -5.64 7.61 -12.98
CA ARG A 108 -6.36 6.81 -13.98
C ARG A 108 -7.88 6.96 -13.82
N VAL A 109 -8.39 6.79 -12.59
CA VAL A 109 -9.83 6.88 -12.30
C VAL A 109 -10.36 8.29 -12.56
N ALA A 110 -9.63 9.33 -12.14
CA ALA A 110 -10.00 10.71 -12.37
C ALA A 110 -10.12 11.03 -13.87
N VAL A 111 -9.20 10.53 -14.70
CA VAL A 111 -9.29 10.67 -16.16
C VAL A 111 -10.47 9.87 -16.72
N GLN A 112 -10.65 8.62 -16.29
CA GLN A 112 -11.74 7.75 -16.75
C GLN A 112 -13.13 8.33 -16.43
N ARG A 113 -13.26 9.01 -15.29
CA ARG A 113 -14.50 9.67 -14.86
C ARG A 113 -14.65 11.10 -15.39
N GLY A 114 -13.66 11.64 -16.11
CA GLY A 114 -13.68 13.02 -16.63
C GLY A 114 -13.45 14.11 -15.58
N LEU A 115 -12.91 13.76 -14.42
CA LEU A 115 -12.59 14.69 -13.32
C LEU A 115 -11.26 15.43 -13.56
N ARG A 116 -10.37 14.88 -14.40
CA ARG A 116 -9.08 15.46 -14.78
C ARG A 116 -8.74 15.15 -16.24
N GLU A 117 -8.00 16.04 -16.88
CA GLU A 117 -7.43 15.80 -18.20
C GLU A 117 -6.31 14.74 -18.16
N PRO A 118 -6.11 13.96 -19.24
CA PRO A 118 -5.00 13.03 -19.37
C PRO A 118 -3.64 13.74 -19.23
N LEU A 119 -2.66 13.04 -18.63
CA LEU A 119 -1.29 13.54 -18.59
C LEU A 119 -0.73 13.60 -20.02
N GLN A 120 -0.14 14.75 -20.38
CA GLN A 120 0.56 14.92 -21.65
C GLN A 120 1.95 14.27 -21.57
N PRO A 121 2.42 13.61 -22.64
CA PRO A 121 3.73 12.96 -22.70
C PRO A 121 4.92 13.93 -22.68
#